data_AF-A0AAW6WE36-F1
#
_entry.id   AF-A0AAW6WE36-F1
#
_cell.length_a   1.000
_cell.length_b   1.000
_cell.length_c   1.000
_cell.angle_alpha   90.00
_cell.angle_beta   90.00
_cell.angle_gamma   90.00
#
_symmetry.space_group_name_H-M   'P 1'
#
loop_
_entity.id
_entity.type
_entity.pdbx_description
1 polymer ?
#
loop_
_entity_poly.entity_id
_entity_poly.type
_entity_poly.pdbx_seq_one_letter_code
_entity_poly.pdbx_strand_id
1 'polypeptide(L)'
;MAVLMDGKNSWEIDLMMLHSELLFREYAASTTEVYMRVTKDFLEFTDKDILYMSKQDIIRYLDFLLQDRGESENTILVKLNALEFFFEEVMNMEITKNITKYKRQEGGRIVTIDELSLLLASIPKRERILFKTILEVGKHPKEVLEYKVQDLESREEGWFLRGHKIKKELAKEMIDYTEQNEIEGYIFGIQEKKMHVTNVYLLLRKYTKEFLGEQLTLSELRHSVALEFWRKGKKEEMMEYIGNKSMASIKQWYKKRGILLED
;
A
#
# COMPACT_ATOMS: atom_id res chain seq x y z
N MET A 1 20.73 19.15 45.83
CA MET A 1 20.05 17.89 45.52
C MET A 1 19.45 18.03 44.13
N ALA A 2 20.25 17.74 43.11
CA ALA A 2 19.81 17.77 41.72
C ALA A 2 18.88 16.58 41.50
N VAL A 3 17.60 16.85 41.26
CA VAL A 3 16.67 15.84 40.79
C VAL A 3 16.88 15.75 39.28
N LEU A 4 17.52 14.66 38.88
CA LEU A 4 17.59 14.20 37.50
C LEU A 4 16.16 13.89 37.04
N MET A 5 15.58 14.76 36.22
CA MET A 5 14.47 14.38 35.34
C MET A 5 15.10 13.69 34.14
N ASP A 6 15.05 12.37 34.17
CA ASP A 6 15.59 11.47 33.16
C ASP A 6 14.63 11.41 31.95
N GLY A 7 15.14 11.70 30.75
CA GLY A 7 14.67 11.06 29.51
C GLY A 7 13.50 11.62 28.69
N LYS A 8 13.09 12.88 28.81
CA LYS A 8 12.15 13.49 27.84
C LYS A 8 12.90 14.28 26.77
N ASN A 9 12.76 13.88 25.51
CA ASN A 9 13.25 14.69 24.39
C ASN A 9 12.49 16.04 24.39
N SER A 10 13.19 17.16 24.15
CA SER A 10 12.60 18.51 24.26
C SER A 10 11.38 18.71 23.36
N TRP A 11 11.27 17.93 22.28
CA TRP A 11 10.23 18.02 21.26
C TRP A 11 8.97 17.16 21.49
N GLU A 12 8.87 16.45 22.63
CA GLU A 12 7.69 15.60 22.91
C GLU A 12 6.38 16.36 22.92
N ILE A 13 6.39 17.58 23.49
CA ILE A 13 5.20 18.43 23.56
C ILE A 13 4.79 18.87 22.15
N ASP A 14 5.75 19.16 21.29
CA ASP A 14 5.48 19.60 19.92
C ASP A 14 4.87 18.47 19.08
N LEU A 15 5.28 17.22 19.29
CA LEU A 15 4.59 16.07 18.70
C LEU A 15 3.16 15.89 19.22
N MET A 16 2.90 16.18 20.51
CA MET A 16 1.53 16.16 21.03
C MET A 16 0.67 17.26 20.41
N MET A 17 1.25 18.44 20.13
CA MET A 17 0.57 19.51 19.40
C MET A 17 0.24 19.06 17.97
N LEU A 18 1.20 18.44 17.26
CA LEU A 18 0.98 17.88 15.93
C LEU A 18 -0.18 16.87 15.92
N HIS A 19 -0.16 15.92 16.85
CA HIS A 19 -1.22 14.91 16.95
C HIS A 19 -2.59 15.54 17.21
N SER A 20 -2.66 16.52 18.12
CA SER A 20 -3.90 17.22 18.45
C SER A 20 -4.46 17.98 17.25
N GLU A 21 -3.59 18.68 16.50
CA GLU A 21 -3.99 19.42 15.31
C GLU A 21 -4.49 18.49 14.20
N LEU A 22 -3.81 17.35 13.97
CA LEU A 22 -4.23 16.34 12.99
C LEU A 22 -5.61 15.75 13.34
N LEU A 23 -5.88 15.48 14.62
CA LEU A 23 -7.18 15.00 15.07
C LEU A 23 -8.26 16.09 14.94
N PHE A 24 -7.94 17.33 15.32
CA PHE A 24 -8.87 18.46 15.22
C PHE A 24 -9.30 18.73 13.77
N ARG A 25 -8.37 18.60 12.82
CA ARG A 25 -8.66 18.71 11.38
C ARG A 25 -9.22 17.44 10.75
N GLU A 26 -9.56 16.43 11.56
CA GLU A 26 -10.16 15.16 11.14
C GLU A 26 -9.36 14.41 10.07
N TYR A 27 -8.01 14.46 10.16
CA TYR A 27 -7.16 13.71 9.24
C TYR A 27 -7.39 12.20 9.40
N ALA A 28 -7.33 11.48 8.28
CA ALA A 28 -7.44 10.02 8.29
C ALA A 28 -6.34 9.39 9.17
N ALA A 29 -6.68 8.35 9.93
CA ALA A 29 -5.76 7.70 10.88
C ALA A 29 -4.41 7.31 10.26
N SER A 30 -4.41 6.84 9.01
CA SER A 30 -3.19 6.52 8.27
C SER A 30 -2.31 7.74 8.01
N THR A 31 -2.92 8.89 7.71
CA THR A 31 -2.17 10.14 7.46
C THR A 31 -1.60 10.65 8.77
N THR A 32 -2.39 10.58 9.85
CA THR A 32 -1.93 10.92 11.20
C THR A 32 -0.71 10.09 11.60
N GLU A 33 -0.76 8.78 11.41
CA GLU A 33 0.36 7.90 11.73
C GLU A 33 1.62 8.23 10.90
N VAL A 34 1.46 8.48 9.59
CA VAL A 34 2.57 8.86 8.72
C VAL A 34 3.17 10.19 9.16
N TYR A 35 2.35 11.21 9.38
CA TYR A 35 2.84 12.55 9.72
C TYR A 35 3.54 12.55 11.08
N MET A 36 2.97 11.86 12.07
CA MET A 36 3.58 11.69 13.39
C MET A 36 4.93 10.97 13.29
N ARG A 37 5.00 9.87 12.55
CA ARG A 37 6.24 9.10 12.39
C ARG A 37 7.32 9.92 11.68
N VAL A 38 6.99 10.54 10.55
CA VAL A 38 7.95 11.34 9.77
C VAL A 38 8.51 12.50 10.59
N THR A 39 7.64 13.20 11.33
CA THR A 39 8.05 14.33 12.16
C THR A 39 8.94 13.84 13.29
N LYS A 40 8.55 12.76 13.97
CA LYS A 40 9.38 12.14 15.02
C LYS A 40 10.76 11.73 14.49
N ASP A 41 10.81 11.00 13.37
CA ASP A 41 12.06 10.56 12.74
C ASP A 41 12.97 11.75 12.39
N PHE A 42 12.38 12.88 11.95
CA PHE A 42 13.12 14.11 11.66
C PHE A 42 13.68 14.77 12.93
N LEU A 43 12.86 14.88 13.98
CA LEU A 43 13.28 15.45 15.26
C LEU A 43 14.40 14.62 15.89
N GLU A 44 14.31 13.29 15.83
CA GLU A 44 15.36 12.36 16.25
C GLU A 44 16.63 12.47 15.39
N PHE A 45 16.49 12.64 14.06
CA PHE A 45 17.63 12.80 13.16
C PHE A 45 18.42 14.08 13.42
N THR A 46 17.72 15.17 13.72
CA THR A 46 18.36 16.47 13.94
C THR A 46 18.93 16.63 15.35
N ASP A 47 18.30 16.00 16.35
CA ASP A 47 18.63 16.12 17.78
C ASP A 47 18.78 17.59 18.23
N LYS A 48 17.90 18.44 17.70
CA LYS A 48 17.87 19.88 17.97
C LYS A 48 16.55 20.28 18.62
N ASP A 49 16.60 21.35 19.39
CA ASP A 49 15.38 22.08 19.75
C ASP A 49 14.78 22.72 18.49
N ILE A 50 13.46 22.66 18.38
CA ILE A 50 12.69 23.17 17.24
C ILE A 50 13.02 24.63 16.95
N LEU A 51 13.24 25.45 17.99
CA LEU A 51 13.56 26.87 17.84
C LEU A 51 14.88 27.14 17.10
N TYR A 52 15.79 26.16 17.04
CA TYR A 52 17.07 26.25 16.34
C TYR A 52 17.09 25.50 15.01
N MET A 53 15.96 24.94 14.58
CA MET A 53 15.87 24.25 13.30
C MET A 53 15.78 25.22 12.14
N SER A 54 16.42 24.85 11.04
CA SER A 54 16.52 25.66 9.83
C SER A 54 16.05 24.88 8.59
N LYS A 55 15.81 25.61 7.51
CA LYS A 55 15.58 25.02 6.19
C LYS A 55 16.66 24.00 5.80
N GLN A 56 17.92 24.28 6.15
CA GLN A 56 19.05 23.41 5.85
C GLN A 56 18.98 22.08 6.62
N ASP A 57 18.37 22.04 7.81
CA ASP A 57 18.14 20.79 8.53
C ASP A 57 17.17 19.88 7.78
N ILE A 58 16.08 20.47 7.28
CA ILE A 58 15.08 19.76 6.49
C ILE A 58 15.70 19.22 5.20
N ILE A 59 16.45 20.06 4.46
CA ILE A 59 17.12 19.64 3.23
C ILE A 59 18.09 18.49 3.51
N ARG A 60 18.95 18.60 4.54
CA ARG A 60 19.88 17.53 4.92
C ARG A 60 19.18 16.23 5.25
N TYR A 61 18.06 16.29 5.97
CA TYR A 61 17.28 15.09 6.29
C TYR A 61 16.68 14.45 5.03
N LEU A 62 16.06 15.23 4.16
CA LEU A 62 15.46 14.71 2.93
C LEU A 62 16.53 14.15 1.97
N ASP A 63 17.70 14.78 1.90
CA ASP A 63 18.84 14.30 1.11
C ASP A 63 19.38 12.98 1.68
N PHE A 64 19.54 12.87 3.00
CA PHE A 64 19.92 11.61 3.66
C PHE A 64 18.93 10.48 3.34
N LEU A 65 17.63 10.75 3.37
CA LEU A 65 16.62 9.75 3.03
C LEU A 65 16.67 9.34 1.56
N LEU A 66 16.97 10.28 0.66
CA LEU A 66 17.04 10.00 -0.76
C LEU A 66 18.32 9.22 -1.12
N GLN A 67 19.48 9.68 -0.66
CA GLN A 67 20.78 9.15 -1.05
C GLN A 67 21.18 7.92 -0.23
N ASP A 68 21.11 8.01 1.10
CA ASP A 68 21.61 6.96 1.99
C ASP A 68 20.56 5.87 2.26
N ARG A 69 19.28 6.25 2.36
CA ARG A 69 18.18 5.28 2.57
C ARG A 69 17.54 4.79 1.26
N GLY A 70 17.85 5.42 0.13
CA GLY A 70 17.32 5.04 -1.18
C GLY A 70 15.80 5.19 -1.30
N GLU A 71 15.20 6.13 -0.56
CA GLU A 71 13.77 6.36 -0.63
C GLU A 71 13.35 7.00 -1.97
N SER A 72 12.13 6.71 -2.43
CA SER A 72 11.64 7.27 -3.70
C SER A 72 11.32 8.76 -3.59
N GLU A 73 11.43 9.51 -4.69
CA GLU A 73 11.02 10.93 -4.76
C GLU A 73 9.61 11.18 -4.25
N ASN A 74 8.67 10.26 -4.52
CA ASN A 74 7.30 10.34 -4.01
C ASN A 74 7.24 10.20 -2.49
N THR A 75 8.06 9.33 -1.92
CA THR A 75 8.17 9.18 -0.45
C THR A 75 8.73 10.45 0.15
N ILE A 76 9.79 11.01 -0.45
CA ILE A 76 10.38 12.28 -0.04
C ILE A 76 9.35 13.42 -0.10
N LEU A 77 8.51 13.46 -1.14
CA LEU A 77 7.44 14.45 -1.26
C LEU A 77 6.40 14.33 -0.13
N VAL A 78 5.97 13.12 0.22
CA VAL A 78 5.05 12.89 1.35
C VAL A 78 5.69 13.32 2.67
N LYS A 79 6.97 13.01 2.85
CA LYS A 79 7.71 13.40 4.06
C LYS A 79 7.86 14.91 4.17
N LEU A 80 8.18 15.59 3.07
CA LEU A 80 8.23 17.05 3.02
C LEU A 80 6.87 17.67 3.35
N ASN A 81 5.76 17.15 2.82
CA ASN A 81 4.43 17.66 3.16
C ASN A 81 4.09 17.49 4.66
N ALA A 82 4.56 16.41 5.30
CA ALA A 82 4.38 16.23 6.73
C ALA A 82 5.18 17.28 7.54
N LEU A 83 6.42 17.53 7.13
CA LEU A 83 7.27 18.55 7.77
C LEU A 83 6.77 19.98 7.52
N GLU A 84 6.26 20.28 6.33
CA GLU A 84 5.59 21.55 6.03
C GLU A 84 4.38 21.76 6.92
N PHE A 85 3.51 20.76 7.05
CA PHE A 85 2.36 20.83 7.95
C PHE A 85 2.81 21.07 9.40
N PHE A 86 3.81 20.32 9.87
CA PHE A 86 4.32 20.50 11.22
C PHE A 86 4.89 21.91 11.44
N PHE A 87 5.82 22.37 10.60
CA PHE A 87 6.48 23.64 10.83
C PHE A 87 5.58 24.85 10.52
N GLU A 88 4.89 24.87 9.39
CA GLU A 88 4.12 26.05 8.98
C GLU A 88 2.77 26.13 9.71
N GLU A 89 2.06 25.01 9.86
CA GLU A 89 0.69 25.02 10.39
C GLU A 89 0.62 24.81 11.91
N VAL A 90 1.50 23.96 12.47
CA VAL A 90 1.49 23.65 13.92
C VAL A 90 2.42 24.59 14.69
N MET A 91 3.65 24.77 14.21
CA MET A 91 4.67 25.57 14.89
C MET A 91 4.70 27.05 14.44
N ASN A 92 3.96 27.40 13.37
CA ASN A 92 3.93 28.74 12.79
C ASN A 92 5.35 29.26 12.43
N MET A 93 6.16 28.39 11.85
CA MET A 93 7.54 28.60 11.42
C MET A 93 7.68 28.44 9.91
N GLU A 94 8.03 29.52 9.19
CA GLU A 94 8.21 29.50 7.73
C GLU A 94 9.57 28.87 7.27
N ILE A 95 10.01 27.76 7.88
CA ILE A 95 11.32 27.17 7.58
C ILE A 95 11.32 26.21 6.38
N THR A 96 10.14 25.81 5.89
CA THR A 96 9.98 24.98 4.68
C THR A 96 9.79 25.79 3.40
N LYS A 97 9.65 27.10 3.50
CA LYS A 97 9.41 28.00 2.38
C LYS A 97 10.49 27.87 1.30
N ASN A 98 10.06 27.78 0.05
CA ASN A 98 10.93 27.65 -1.12
C ASN A 98 11.80 26.38 -1.12
N ILE A 99 11.42 25.31 -0.41
CA ILE A 99 12.01 23.98 -0.67
C ILE A 99 11.43 23.47 -1.99
N THR A 100 12.30 23.11 -2.93
CA THR A 100 11.87 22.59 -4.23
C THR A 100 11.22 21.23 -4.03
N LYS A 101 9.95 21.11 -4.42
CA LYS A 101 9.23 19.82 -4.41
C LYS A 101 9.60 18.98 -5.62
N TYR A 102 9.88 17.70 -5.40
CA TYR A 102 9.95 16.73 -6.49
C TYR A 102 8.62 16.67 -7.22
N LYS A 103 8.67 16.51 -8.55
CA LYS A 103 7.46 16.22 -9.32
C LYS A 103 6.99 14.83 -8.91
N ARG A 104 5.70 14.70 -8.59
CA ARG A 104 5.12 13.40 -8.27
C ARG A 104 5.30 12.46 -9.46
N GLN A 105 6.06 11.39 -9.24
CA GLN A 105 6.28 10.34 -10.21
C GLN A 105 5.05 9.43 -10.23
N GLU A 106 4.62 8.99 -11.41
CA GLU A 106 3.51 8.06 -11.54
C GLU A 106 4.03 6.63 -11.46
N GLY A 107 3.36 5.76 -10.70
CA GLY A 107 3.80 4.39 -10.51
C GLY A 107 3.47 3.52 -11.72
N GLY A 108 4.46 2.73 -12.17
CA GLY A 108 4.38 1.51 -12.99
C GLY A 108 3.52 1.50 -14.26
N ARG A 109 3.88 0.60 -15.18
CA ARG A 109 3.08 0.31 -16.37
C ARG A 109 1.89 -0.59 -16.03
N ILE A 110 0.95 -0.69 -16.96
CA ILE A 110 -0.06 -1.74 -16.89
C ILE A 110 0.56 -3.09 -17.24
N VAL A 111 0.25 -4.12 -16.45
CA VAL A 111 0.65 -5.50 -16.74
C VAL A 111 -0.30 -6.07 -17.78
N THR A 112 0.20 -6.83 -18.75
CA THR A 112 -0.68 -7.54 -19.70
C THR A 112 -1.25 -8.81 -19.05
N ILE A 113 -2.32 -9.37 -19.62
CA ILE A 113 -2.87 -10.64 -19.15
C ILE A 113 -1.87 -11.79 -19.32
N ASP A 114 -1.03 -11.75 -20.36
CA ASP A 114 0.00 -12.76 -20.61
C ASP A 114 1.10 -12.69 -19.56
N GLU A 115 1.56 -11.48 -19.20
CA GLU A 115 2.54 -11.28 -18.12
C GLU A 115 1.99 -11.65 -16.75
N LEU A 116 0.71 -11.35 -16.49
CA LEU A 116 0.05 -11.77 -15.27
C LEU A 116 -0.04 -13.30 -15.20
N SER A 117 -0.36 -13.94 -16.32
CA SER A 117 -0.41 -15.41 -16.42
C SER A 117 0.97 -16.04 -16.23
N LEU A 118 2.01 -15.46 -16.85
CA LEU A 118 3.41 -15.86 -16.68
C LEU A 118 3.85 -15.73 -15.21
N LEU A 119 3.58 -14.59 -14.58
CA LEU A 119 3.90 -14.35 -13.18
C LEU A 119 3.24 -15.40 -12.28
N LEU A 120 1.93 -15.61 -12.43
CA LEU A 120 1.20 -16.57 -11.63
C LEU A 120 1.68 -18.01 -11.89
N ALA A 121 2.08 -18.36 -13.10
CA ALA A 121 2.62 -19.69 -13.41
C ALA A 121 4.02 -19.92 -12.83
N SER A 122 4.80 -18.85 -12.61
CA SER A 122 6.22 -18.94 -12.24
C SER A 122 6.47 -18.92 -10.72
N ILE A 123 5.47 -18.59 -9.91
CA ILE A 123 5.60 -18.49 -8.45
C ILE A 123 5.13 -19.76 -7.73
N PRO A 124 5.58 -20.00 -6.47
CA PRO A 124 5.19 -21.20 -5.74
C PRO A 124 3.67 -21.28 -5.50
N LYS A 125 3.16 -22.50 -5.31
CA LYS A 125 1.72 -22.82 -5.24
C LYS A 125 0.97 -21.94 -4.23
N ARG A 126 1.52 -21.73 -3.03
CA ARG A 126 0.89 -20.91 -1.98
C ARG A 126 0.66 -19.48 -2.43
N GLU A 127 1.70 -18.81 -2.93
CA GLU A 127 1.62 -17.41 -3.36
C GLU A 127 0.81 -17.24 -4.64
N ARG A 128 0.83 -18.24 -5.53
CA ARG A 128 -0.05 -18.30 -6.68
C ARG A 128 -1.52 -18.29 -6.28
N ILE A 129 -1.91 -19.17 -5.34
CA ILE A 129 -3.28 -19.22 -4.83
C ILE A 129 -3.63 -17.89 -4.16
N LEU A 130 -2.74 -17.33 -3.33
CA LEU A 130 -2.94 -16.03 -2.68
C LEU A 130 -3.23 -14.91 -3.68
N PHE A 131 -2.39 -14.73 -4.70
CA PHE A 131 -2.60 -13.68 -5.69
C PHE A 131 -3.80 -13.95 -6.59
N LYS A 132 -4.06 -15.20 -6.99
CA LYS A 132 -5.28 -15.57 -7.71
C LYS A 132 -6.53 -15.23 -6.90
N THR A 133 -6.56 -15.58 -5.61
CA THR A 133 -7.67 -15.25 -4.72
C THR A 133 -7.88 -13.73 -4.65
N ILE A 134 -6.83 -12.95 -4.40
CA ILE A 134 -6.91 -11.47 -4.37
C ILE A 134 -7.47 -10.92 -5.68
N LEU A 135 -7.02 -11.46 -6.82
CA LEU A 135 -7.43 -10.97 -8.14
C LEU A 135 -8.83 -11.43 -8.56
N GLU A 136 -9.27 -12.62 -8.18
CA GLU A 136 -10.61 -13.12 -8.52
C GLU A 136 -11.69 -12.51 -7.63
N VAL A 137 -11.44 -12.36 -6.32
CA VAL A 137 -12.44 -11.78 -5.40
C VAL A 137 -12.41 -10.25 -5.37
N GLY A 138 -11.33 -9.64 -5.85
CA GLY A 138 -11.14 -8.17 -5.88
C GLY A 138 -10.96 -7.52 -4.50
N LYS A 139 -10.94 -8.28 -3.41
CA LYS A 139 -10.89 -7.74 -2.03
C LYS A 139 -9.50 -7.35 -1.57
N HIS A 140 -9.41 -6.38 -0.66
CA HIS A 140 -8.13 -5.93 -0.13
C HIS A 140 -7.37 -7.11 0.52
N PRO A 141 -6.03 -7.20 0.40
CA PRO A 141 -5.26 -8.33 0.93
C PRO A 141 -5.53 -8.62 2.41
N LYS A 142 -5.70 -7.58 3.23
CA LYS A 142 -6.03 -7.73 4.65
C LYS A 142 -7.32 -8.53 4.87
N GLU A 143 -8.32 -8.37 4.00
CA GLU A 143 -9.58 -9.13 4.07
C GLU A 143 -9.39 -10.57 3.60
N VAL A 144 -8.65 -10.78 2.51
CA VAL A 144 -8.38 -12.13 1.95
C VAL A 144 -7.59 -12.99 2.94
N LEU A 145 -6.70 -12.39 3.70
CA LEU A 145 -5.92 -13.07 4.74
C LEU A 145 -6.78 -13.56 5.92
N GLU A 146 -8.04 -13.12 6.04
CA GLU A 146 -8.98 -13.66 7.03
C GLU A 146 -9.67 -14.95 6.58
N TYR A 147 -9.57 -15.33 5.30
CA TYR A 147 -10.33 -16.45 4.76
C TYR A 147 -9.80 -17.78 5.31
N LYS A 148 -10.73 -18.65 5.68
CA LYS A 148 -10.48 -19.97 6.25
C LYS A 148 -10.90 -21.08 5.29
N VAL A 149 -10.40 -22.28 5.53
CA VAL A 149 -10.74 -23.45 4.70
C VAL A 149 -12.25 -23.69 4.64
N GLN A 150 -12.93 -23.56 5.77
CA GLN A 150 -14.40 -23.67 5.86
C GLN A 150 -15.18 -22.62 5.07
N ASP A 151 -14.55 -21.52 4.62
CA ASP A 151 -15.21 -20.48 3.84
C ASP A 151 -15.33 -20.87 2.35
N LEU A 152 -14.64 -21.94 1.93
CA LEU A 152 -14.71 -22.49 0.58
C LEU A 152 -15.90 -23.44 0.49
N GLU A 153 -16.83 -23.14 -0.41
CA GLU A 153 -18.07 -23.89 -0.58
C GLU A 153 -18.35 -24.18 -2.06
N SER A 154 -18.84 -25.40 -2.32
CA SER A 154 -19.39 -25.76 -3.63
C SER A 154 -20.90 -25.58 -3.59
N ARG A 155 -21.44 -24.82 -4.52
CA ARG A 155 -22.88 -24.61 -4.75
C ARG A 155 -23.26 -25.06 -6.16
N GLU A 156 -24.55 -25.07 -6.47
CA GLU A 156 -25.03 -25.44 -7.81
C GLU A 156 -24.45 -24.52 -8.91
N GLU A 157 -24.32 -23.23 -8.61
CA GLU A 157 -23.82 -22.23 -9.57
C GLU A 157 -22.29 -22.18 -9.68
N GLY A 158 -21.57 -23.01 -8.92
CA GLY A 158 -20.11 -23.09 -8.92
C GLY A 158 -19.48 -22.99 -7.54
N TRP A 159 -18.22 -22.56 -7.49
CA TRP A 159 -17.45 -22.45 -6.25
C TRP A 159 -17.48 -21.03 -5.71
N PHE A 160 -17.59 -20.92 -4.39
CA PHE A 160 -17.61 -19.65 -3.68
C PHE A 160 -16.60 -19.67 -2.54
N LEU A 161 -16.00 -18.51 -2.28
CA LEU A 161 -15.12 -18.28 -1.14
C LEU A 161 -15.63 -17.06 -0.38
N ARG A 162 -16.14 -17.28 0.83
CA ARG A 162 -16.78 -16.25 1.66
C ARG A 162 -17.87 -15.48 0.89
N GLY A 163 -18.68 -16.19 0.11
CA GLY A 163 -19.73 -15.62 -0.73
C GLY A 163 -19.30 -15.04 -2.08
N HIS A 164 -18.00 -14.98 -2.38
CA HIS A 164 -17.50 -14.54 -3.69
C HIS A 164 -17.35 -15.72 -4.65
N LYS A 165 -17.98 -15.65 -5.83
CA LYS A 165 -17.82 -16.68 -6.86
C LYS A 165 -16.38 -16.69 -7.36
N ILE A 166 -15.74 -17.86 -7.33
CA ILE A 166 -14.38 -18.09 -7.82
C ILE A 166 -14.37 -19.13 -8.94
N LYS A 167 -13.28 -19.14 -9.72
CA LYS A 167 -13.09 -20.13 -10.77
C LYS A 167 -12.87 -21.52 -10.20
N LYS A 168 -13.35 -22.54 -10.91
CA LYS A 168 -13.21 -23.95 -10.52
C LYS A 168 -11.75 -24.36 -10.40
N GLU A 169 -10.88 -23.80 -11.24
CA GLU A 169 -9.43 -24.05 -11.22
C GLU A 169 -8.81 -23.55 -9.91
N LEU A 170 -9.18 -22.35 -9.45
CA LEU A 170 -8.71 -21.81 -8.18
C LEU A 170 -9.22 -22.63 -6.99
N ALA A 171 -10.49 -23.02 -7.00
CA ALA A 171 -11.06 -23.86 -5.94
C ALA A 171 -10.31 -25.20 -5.82
N LYS A 172 -10.04 -25.87 -6.94
CA LYS A 172 -9.25 -27.11 -6.97
C LYS A 172 -7.83 -26.91 -6.45
N GLU A 173 -7.13 -25.89 -6.94
CA GLU A 173 -5.77 -25.59 -6.47
C GLU A 173 -5.73 -25.31 -4.96
N MET A 174 -6.76 -24.65 -4.44
CA MET A 174 -6.93 -24.34 -3.02
C MET A 174 -7.16 -25.60 -2.20
N ILE A 175 -8.08 -26.48 -2.61
CA ILE A 175 -8.34 -27.78 -1.94
C ILE A 175 -7.06 -28.61 -1.92
N ASP A 176 -6.41 -28.79 -3.07
CA ASP A 176 -5.16 -29.56 -3.17
C ASP A 176 -4.08 -28.96 -2.27
N TYR A 177 -4.04 -27.63 -2.09
CA TYR A 177 -3.07 -26.97 -1.23
C TYR A 177 -3.40 -27.17 0.26
N THR A 178 -4.66 -27.01 0.65
CA THR A 178 -5.07 -27.16 2.06
C THR A 178 -4.95 -28.60 2.54
N GLU A 179 -5.29 -29.57 1.70
CA GLU A 179 -5.16 -31.01 2.02
C GLU A 179 -3.69 -31.42 2.15
N GLN A 180 -2.83 -31.04 1.18
CA GLN A 180 -1.40 -31.38 1.19
C GLN A 180 -0.64 -30.81 2.39
N ASN A 181 -1.14 -29.76 3.02
CA ASN A 181 -0.49 -29.07 4.12
C ASN A 181 -1.29 -29.19 5.44
N GLU A 182 -2.33 -30.04 5.47
CA GLU A 182 -3.18 -30.28 6.65
C GLU A 182 -3.69 -28.96 7.29
N ILE A 183 -4.14 -28.02 6.46
CA ILE A 183 -4.61 -26.70 6.91
C ILE A 183 -6.08 -26.79 7.29
N GLU A 184 -6.41 -26.44 8.53
CA GLU A 184 -7.80 -26.39 9.03
C GLU A 184 -8.30 -24.95 9.27
N GLY A 185 -7.38 -24.02 9.59
CA GLY A 185 -7.69 -22.63 9.91
C GLY A 185 -7.60 -21.66 8.73
N TYR A 186 -6.80 -20.60 8.91
CA TYR A 186 -6.56 -19.60 7.86
C TYR A 186 -5.83 -20.21 6.66
N ILE A 187 -6.37 -20.00 5.45
CA ILE A 187 -5.80 -20.55 4.20
C ILE A 187 -4.35 -20.05 4.02
N PHE A 188 -4.11 -18.77 4.32
CA PHE A 188 -2.80 -18.13 4.17
C PHE A 188 -2.19 -17.83 5.54
N GLY A 189 -1.92 -18.86 6.33
CA GLY A 189 -1.37 -18.76 7.69
C GLY A 189 -0.35 -19.83 8.05
N ILE A 190 0.19 -19.73 9.27
CA ILE A 190 1.05 -20.73 9.91
C ILE A 190 0.54 -20.90 11.35
N GLN A 191 0.31 -22.14 11.80
CA GLN A 191 -0.05 -22.47 13.20
C GLN A 191 -1.15 -21.54 13.75
N GLU A 192 -2.33 -21.53 13.10
CA GLU A 192 -3.49 -20.69 13.45
C GLU A 192 -3.30 -19.17 13.34
N LYS A 193 -2.13 -18.68 12.93
CA LYS A 193 -1.89 -17.26 12.69
C LYS A 193 -1.94 -16.96 11.20
N LYS A 194 -2.80 -16.01 10.81
CA LYS A 194 -2.80 -15.48 9.44
C LYS A 194 -1.47 -14.78 9.11
N MET A 195 -1.11 -14.83 7.83
CA MET A 195 0.01 -14.07 7.29
C MET A 195 -0.21 -12.57 7.54
N HIS A 196 0.88 -11.84 7.82
CA HIS A 196 0.81 -10.40 7.91
C HIS A 196 0.71 -9.76 6.52
N VAL A 197 -0.11 -8.71 6.36
CA VAL A 197 -0.35 -8.07 5.07
C VAL A 197 0.93 -7.54 4.41
N THR A 198 1.92 -7.11 5.19
CA THR A 198 3.24 -6.69 4.70
C THR A 198 3.93 -7.80 3.90
N ASN A 199 3.79 -9.06 4.31
CA ASN A 199 4.41 -10.18 3.59
C ASN A 199 3.82 -10.34 2.19
N VAL A 200 2.52 -10.07 2.01
CA VAL A 200 1.88 -10.08 0.68
C VAL A 200 2.55 -9.06 -0.25
N TYR A 201 2.78 -7.84 0.24
CA TYR A 201 3.43 -6.78 -0.54
C TYR A 201 4.91 -7.09 -0.81
N LEU A 202 5.62 -7.65 0.16
CA LEU A 202 7.02 -8.08 -0.02
C LEU A 202 7.14 -9.19 -1.06
N LEU A 203 6.29 -10.21 -0.99
CA LEU A 203 6.24 -11.30 -1.95
C LEU A 203 5.89 -10.79 -3.35
N LEU A 204 4.92 -9.88 -3.45
CA LEU A 204 4.53 -9.30 -4.74
C LEU A 204 5.70 -8.54 -5.37
N ARG A 205 6.37 -7.66 -4.61
CA ARG A 205 7.53 -6.91 -5.10
C ARG A 205 8.67 -7.84 -5.50
N LYS A 206 8.92 -8.89 -4.71
CA LYS A 206 9.93 -9.91 -5.03
C LYS A 206 9.63 -10.55 -6.38
N TYR A 207 8.45 -11.15 -6.54
CA TYR A 207 8.15 -11.94 -7.73
C TYR A 207 7.89 -11.10 -8.98
N THR A 208 7.32 -9.91 -8.85
CA THR A 208 7.21 -8.99 -9.99
C THR A 208 8.59 -8.56 -10.46
N LYS A 209 9.51 -8.25 -9.54
CA LYS A 209 10.89 -7.91 -9.90
C LYS A 209 11.61 -9.09 -10.57
N GLU A 210 11.43 -10.29 -10.04
CA GLU A 210 12.06 -11.52 -10.51
C GLU A 210 11.57 -11.95 -11.90
N PHE A 211 10.25 -11.96 -12.12
CA PHE A 211 9.67 -12.52 -13.34
C PHE A 211 9.27 -11.48 -14.39
N LEU A 212 9.07 -10.21 -13.99
CA LEU A 212 8.66 -9.12 -14.89
C LEU A 212 9.70 -8.00 -14.99
N GLY A 213 10.81 -8.09 -14.26
CA GLY A 213 11.94 -7.15 -14.34
C GLY A 213 11.76 -5.85 -13.53
N GLU A 214 10.59 -5.61 -12.95
CA GLU A 214 10.27 -4.39 -12.20
C GLU A 214 9.37 -4.66 -10.99
N GLN A 215 9.41 -3.78 -9.99
CA GLN A 215 8.52 -3.91 -8.83
C GLN A 215 7.15 -3.32 -9.12
N LEU A 216 6.13 -4.18 -9.06
CA LEU A 216 4.74 -3.79 -9.28
C LEU A 216 3.91 -3.93 -8.00
N THR A 217 2.75 -3.30 -8.03
CA THR A 217 1.76 -3.18 -6.98
C THR A 217 0.51 -3.97 -7.34
N LEU A 218 -0.31 -4.29 -6.33
CA LEU A 218 -1.60 -4.95 -6.58
C LEU A 218 -2.53 -4.09 -7.43
N SER A 219 -2.40 -2.76 -7.38
CA SER A 219 -3.18 -1.87 -8.23
C SER A 219 -2.88 -2.14 -9.70
N GLU A 220 -1.61 -2.19 -10.10
CA GLU A 220 -1.25 -2.47 -11.49
C GLU A 220 -1.77 -3.82 -11.97
N LEU A 221 -1.65 -4.88 -11.16
CA LEU A 221 -2.19 -6.21 -11.49
C LEU A 221 -3.73 -6.22 -11.56
N ARG A 222 -4.41 -5.53 -10.64
CA ARG A 222 -5.88 -5.42 -10.65
C ARG A 222 -6.36 -4.68 -11.88
N HIS A 223 -5.68 -3.61 -12.27
CA HIS A 223 -6.06 -2.86 -13.46
C HIS A 223 -5.92 -3.71 -14.73
N SER A 224 -4.98 -4.66 -14.79
CA SER A 224 -4.93 -5.66 -15.86
C SER A 224 -6.20 -6.49 -15.96
N VAL A 225 -6.71 -6.98 -14.82
CA VAL A 225 -7.97 -7.72 -14.75
C VAL A 225 -9.16 -6.81 -15.07
N ALA A 226 -9.14 -5.58 -14.56
CA ALA A 226 -10.21 -4.62 -14.74
C ALA A 226 -10.40 -4.21 -16.20
N LEU A 227 -9.30 -4.16 -16.97
CA LEU A 227 -9.35 -3.88 -18.40
C LEU A 227 -10.14 -4.95 -19.18
N GLU A 228 -10.18 -6.20 -18.70
CA GLU A 228 -11.00 -7.25 -19.31
C GLU A 228 -12.50 -7.01 -19.13
N PHE A 229 -12.93 -6.43 -18.00
CA PHE A 229 -14.32 -6.00 -17.85
C PHE A 229 -14.66 -4.90 -18.85
N TRP A 230 -13.76 -3.93 -19.03
CA TRP A 230 -13.92 -2.88 -20.05
C TRP A 230 -14.05 -3.45 -21.46
N ARG A 231 -13.14 -4.35 -21.86
CA ARG A 231 -13.16 -5.02 -23.16
C ARG A 231 -14.46 -5.79 -23.44
N LYS A 232 -15.13 -6.26 -22.39
CA LYS A 232 -16.42 -6.95 -22.46
C LYS A 232 -17.63 -6.02 -22.34
N GLY A 233 -17.42 -4.70 -22.31
CA GLY A 233 -18.49 -3.70 -22.14
C GLY A 233 -19.07 -3.62 -20.72
N LYS A 234 -18.46 -4.28 -19.74
CA LYS A 234 -18.94 -4.37 -18.35
C LYS A 234 -18.36 -3.24 -17.48
N LYS A 235 -18.73 -1.99 -17.82
CA LYS A 235 -18.19 -0.77 -17.17
C LYS A 235 -18.48 -0.72 -15.67
N GLU A 236 -19.67 -1.15 -15.25
CA GLU A 236 -20.08 -1.16 -13.83
C GLU A 236 -19.28 -2.18 -13.01
N GLU A 237 -19.11 -3.40 -13.52
CA GLU A 237 -18.29 -4.44 -12.88
C GLU A 237 -16.82 -3.99 -12.72
N MET A 238 -16.29 -3.27 -13.71
CA MET A 238 -14.96 -2.67 -13.63
C MET A 238 -14.83 -1.68 -12.46
N MET A 239 -15.82 -0.80 -12.29
CA MET A 239 -15.83 0.20 -11.22
C MET A 239 -15.92 -0.44 -9.84
N GLU A 240 -16.80 -1.44 -9.71
CA GLU A 240 -16.97 -2.21 -8.49
C GLU A 240 -15.67 -2.96 -8.13
N TYR A 241 -15.05 -3.62 -9.11
CA TYR A 241 -13.81 -4.37 -8.93
C TYR A 241 -12.62 -3.50 -8.51
N ILE A 242 -12.45 -2.34 -9.14
CA ILE A 242 -11.40 -1.38 -8.76
C ILE A 242 -11.71 -0.75 -7.38
N GLY A 243 -12.98 -0.68 -7.00
CA GLY A 243 -13.44 0.01 -5.79
C GLY A 243 -13.42 1.54 -5.95
N ASN A 244 -13.52 2.04 -7.19
CA ASN A 244 -13.54 3.46 -7.48
C ASN A 244 -14.86 3.87 -8.15
N LYS A 245 -15.61 4.74 -7.48
CA LYS A 245 -16.92 5.23 -7.93
C LYS A 245 -16.82 6.24 -9.09
N SER A 246 -15.63 6.74 -9.41
CA SER A 246 -15.42 7.74 -10.45
C SER A 246 -14.78 7.12 -11.69
N MET A 247 -15.57 6.94 -12.74
CA MET A 247 -15.05 6.52 -14.06
C MET A 247 -14.03 7.53 -14.60
N ALA A 248 -14.17 8.82 -14.29
CA ALA A 248 -13.18 9.83 -14.69
C ALA A 248 -11.80 9.56 -14.06
N SER A 249 -11.77 9.19 -12.77
CA SER A 249 -10.54 8.81 -12.07
C SER A 249 -9.91 7.55 -12.67
N ILE A 250 -10.73 6.55 -13.01
CA ILE A 250 -10.29 5.33 -13.69
C ILE A 250 -9.70 5.67 -15.06
N LYS A 251 -10.42 6.40 -15.92
CA LYS A 251 -9.95 6.85 -17.25
C LYS A 251 -8.64 7.63 -17.14
N GLN A 252 -8.50 8.50 -16.14
CA GLN A 252 -7.27 9.24 -15.90
C GLN A 252 -6.09 8.31 -15.55
N TRP A 253 -6.32 7.28 -14.73
CA TRP A 253 -5.31 6.28 -14.37
C TRP A 253 -4.78 5.53 -15.60
N TYR A 254 -5.67 5.15 -16.54
CA TYR A 254 -5.27 4.49 -17.79
C TYR A 254 -4.60 5.45 -18.77
N LYS A 255 -5.12 6.67 -18.92
CA LYS A 255 -4.56 7.70 -19.81
C LYS A 255 -3.10 8.00 -19.47
N LYS A 256 -2.80 8.09 -18.18
CA LYS A 256 -1.45 8.26 -17.62
C LYS A 256 -0.47 7.15 -18.00
N ARG A 257 -0.99 5.97 -18.35
CA ARG A 257 -0.23 4.78 -18.77
C ARG A 257 -0.39 4.48 -20.26
N GLY A 258 -0.80 5.48 -21.04
CA GLY A 258 -0.90 5.38 -22.50
C GLY A 258 -2.12 4.60 -23.02
N ILE A 259 -3.09 4.27 -22.16
CA ILE A 259 -4.33 3.61 -22.57
C ILE A 259 -5.49 4.59 -22.56
N LEU A 260 -6.15 4.75 -23.71
CA LEU A 260 -7.39 5.51 -23.84
C LEU A 260 -8.57 4.55 -23.74
N LEU A 261 -9.43 4.78 -22.75
CA LEU A 261 -10.70 4.08 -22.60
C LEU A 261 -11.79 4.91 -23.28
N GLU A 262 -11.98 4.66 -24.58
CA GLU A 262 -13.03 5.28 -25.40
C GLU A 262 -14.38 4.60 -25.19
N ASP A 263 -15.45 5.39 -25.16
CA ASP A 263 -16.78 4.94 -24.74
C ASP A 263 -17.50 4.00 -25.71
#